data_AF-A0A0G1FJL5-F1
#
_entry.id   AF-A0A0G1FJL5-F1
#
_cell.length_a   1.000
_cell.length_b   1.000
_cell.length_c   1.000
_cell.angle_alpha   90.00
_cell.angle_beta   90.00
_cell.angle_gamma   90.00
#
_symmetry.space_group_name_H-M   'P 1'
#
loop_
_entity.id
_entity.type
_entity.pdbx_description
1 polymer ?
#
loop_
_entity_poly.entity_id
_entity_poly.type
_entity_poly.pdbx_seq_one_letter_code
_entity_poly.pdbx_strand_id
1 'polypeptide(L)'
;MTTEKLLTHGVRPTLSIIDFQMKRKPFLWDTELYGKLVQNAVIHEVRSGPGYISRDAIQVIQHWATTIHTPFKGVTLQGVHSNLPNTVIIVDGEEDLLVLPVLVEAPIGSIVYYGQPRLDRSQPPTNPIRDSQMRTELHRGGIIQVLVTEKKKQYARVLLHKFITKYDREKN
;
A
#
# COMPACT_ATOMS: atom_id res chain seq x y z
N MET A 1 0.17 13.65 -2.73
CA MET A 1 -0.03 12.28 -2.20
C MET A 1 1.20 11.39 -2.51
N THR A 2 1.36 10.18 -1.95
CA THR A 2 2.55 9.31 -2.22
C THR A 2 2.61 8.84 -3.67
N THR A 3 1.50 8.30 -4.19
CA THR A 3 1.41 7.79 -5.57
C THR A 3 1.71 8.87 -6.62
N GLU A 4 1.14 10.07 -6.43
CA GLU A 4 1.39 11.25 -7.28
C GLU A 4 2.89 11.62 -7.35
N LYS A 5 3.61 11.55 -6.23
CA LYS A 5 5.05 11.79 -6.17
C LYS A 5 5.85 10.74 -6.93
N LEU A 6 5.42 9.48 -6.92
CA LEU A 6 6.10 8.42 -7.69
C LEU A 6 5.91 8.65 -9.20
N LEU A 7 4.67 8.94 -9.62
CA LEU A 7 4.34 9.18 -11.03
C LEU A 7 5.08 10.38 -11.61
N THR A 8 5.18 11.48 -10.86
CA THR A 8 5.94 12.68 -11.28
C THR A 8 7.44 12.42 -11.46
N HIS A 9 7.98 11.38 -10.82
CA HIS A 9 9.38 10.95 -10.99
C HIS A 9 9.52 9.79 -11.98
N GLY A 10 8.48 9.48 -12.76
CA GLY A 10 8.50 8.43 -13.78
C GLY A 10 8.44 7.01 -13.21
N VAL A 11 8.17 6.83 -11.92
CA VAL A 11 8.01 5.51 -11.30
C VAL A 11 6.53 5.13 -11.35
N ARG A 12 6.20 4.10 -12.11
CA ARG A 12 4.85 3.53 -12.17
C ARG A 12 4.73 2.35 -11.18
N PRO A 13 3.92 2.45 -10.12
CA PRO A 13 3.73 1.35 -9.19
C PRO A 13 2.98 0.18 -9.84
N THR A 14 3.31 -1.05 -9.46
CA THR A 14 2.54 -2.24 -9.83
C THR A 14 1.23 -2.36 -9.04
N LEU A 15 1.18 -1.74 -7.85
CA LEU A 15 -0.01 -1.55 -7.03
C LEU A 15 -0.06 -0.11 -6.54
N SER A 16 -1.23 0.52 -6.63
CA SER A 16 -1.52 1.79 -5.98
C SER A 16 -2.79 1.65 -5.16
N ILE A 17 -2.78 2.11 -3.91
CA ILE A 17 -3.95 2.18 -3.04
C ILE A 17 -4.21 3.65 -2.76
N ILE A 18 -5.44 4.12 -2.95
CA ILE A 18 -5.80 5.54 -2.85
C ILE A 18 -7.15 5.72 -2.15
N ASP A 19 -7.27 6.68 -1.24
CA ASP A 19 -8.51 7.00 -0.51
C ASP A 19 -9.15 8.33 -0.92
N PHE A 20 -8.59 8.99 -1.95
CA PHE A 20 -8.92 10.36 -2.40
C PHE A 20 -8.94 11.40 -1.27
N GLN A 21 -8.28 11.14 -0.15
CA GLN A 21 -8.25 12.03 1.00
C GLN A 21 -6.81 12.44 1.32
N MET A 22 -6.64 13.69 1.73
CA MET A 22 -5.41 14.14 2.39
C MET A 22 -5.76 14.91 3.64
N LYS A 23 -5.21 14.48 4.79
CA LYS A 23 -5.54 15.04 6.12
C LYS A 23 -7.06 15.07 6.36
N ARG A 24 -7.77 14.00 5.96
CA ARG A 24 -9.24 13.86 6.07
C ARG A 24 -10.03 14.96 5.34
N LYS A 25 -9.44 15.53 4.28
CA LYS A 25 -10.13 16.42 3.34
C LYS A 25 -10.09 15.81 1.95
N PRO A 26 -11.14 15.99 1.12
CA PRO A 26 -11.11 15.57 -0.28
C PRO A 26 -9.85 16.13 -0.95
N PHE A 27 -9.10 15.25 -1.62
CA PHE A 27 -7.93 15.63 -2.39
C PHE A 27 -8.29 15.63 -3.88
N LEU A 28 -8.14 16.80 -4.50
CA LEU A 28 -8.27 16.95 -5.94
C LEU A 28 -6.99 16.46 -6.59
N TRP A 29 -7.11 15.42 -7.40
CA TRP A 29 -6.02 14.91 -8.19
C TRP A 29 -5.80 15.75 -9.43
N ASP A 30 -4.53 15.87 -9.81
CA ASP A 30 -4.17 16.27 -11.17
C ASP A 30 -4.76 15.26 -12.16
N THR A 31 -5.59 15.74 -13.09
CA THR A 31 -6.34 14.90 -14.03
C THR A 31 -5.42 14.16 -15.00
N GLU A 32 -4.30 14.77 -15.39
CA GLU A 32 -3.34 14.14 -16.30
C GLU A 32 -2.60 12.99 -15.58
N LEU A 33 -2.16 13.23 -14.34
CA LEU A 33 -1.51 12.20 -13.52
C LEU A 33 -2.45 11.06 -13.16
N TYR A 34 -3.71 11.38 -12.81
CA TYR A 34 -4.72 10.36 -12.57
C TYR A 34 -4.97 9.55 -13.85
N GLY A 35 -5.10 10.21 -15.00
CA GLY A 35 -5.21 9.56 -16.31
C GLY A 35 -4.05 8.59 -16.58
N LYS A 36 -2.81 9.00 -16.32
CA LYS A 36 -1.62 8.13 -16.43
C LYS A 36 -1.64 6.95 -15.46
N LEU A 37 -2.16 7.15 -14.24
CA LEU A 37 -2.28 6.11 -13.24
C LEU A 37 -3.27 5.03 -13.67
N VAL A 38 -4.43 5.42 -14.19
CA VAL A 38 -5.51 4.50 -14.54
C VAL A 38 -5.41 3.94 -15.97
N GLN A 39 -4.56 4.52 -16.81
CA GLN A 39 -4.33 4.04 -18.17
C GLN A 39 -3.80 2.60 -18.16
N ASN A 40 -4.55 1.65 -18.71
CA ASN A 40 -4.23 0.21 -18.69
C ASN A 40 -4.13 -0.37 -17.27
N ALA A 41 -4.86 0.20 -16.32
CA ALA A 41 -4.94 -0.30 -14.96
C ALA A 41 -6.16 -1.21 -14.75
N VAL A 42 -6.03 -2.19 -13.87
CA VAL A 42 -7.18 -2.88 -13.26
C VAL A 42 -7.60 -2.10 -12.03
N ILE A 43 -8.82 -1.58 -12.01
CA ILE A 43 -9.33 -0.74 -10.92
C ILE A 43 -10.28 -1.56 -10.05
N HIS A 44 -10.08 -1.51 -8.74
CA HIS A 44 -10.96 -2.09 -7.73
C HIS A 44 -11.41 -1.03 -6.75
N GLU A 45 -12.70 -1.01 -6.42
CA GLU A 45 -13.24 -0.18 -5.35
C GLU A 45 -13.56 -1.06 -4.14
N VAL A 46 -13.04 -0.70 -2.97
CA VAL A 46 -13.25 -1.46 -1.74
C VAL A 46 -13.58 -0.52 -0.58
N ARG A 47 -14.24 -1.05 0.45
CA ARG A 47 -14.48 -0.32 1.70
C ARG A 47 -13.65 -0.91 2.82
N SER A 48 -12.86 -0.10 3.51
CA SER A 48 -12.01 -0.54 4.62
C SER A 48 -11.77 0.60 5.61
N GLY A 49 -12.75 0.80 6.50
CA GLY A 49 -12.84 1.93 7.40
C GLY A 49 -11.85 1.94 8.58
N PRO A 50 -11.98 2.93 9.48
CA PRO A 50 -10.99 3.20 10.51
C PRO A 50 -10.84 2.05 11.50
N GLY A 51 -9.60 1.60 11.66
CA GLY A 51 -9.24 0.56 12.62
C GLY A 51 -9.71 -0.86 12.27
N TYR A 52 -10.07 -1.14 11.02
CA TYR A 52 -10.28 -2.50 10.53
C TYR A 52 -9.79 -2.67 9.09
N ILE A 53 -9.59 -3.93 8.67
CA ILE A 53 -9.24 -4.28 7.29
C ILE A 53 -10.32 -5.21 6.76
N SER A 54 -11.00 -4.83 5.68
CA SER A 54 -12.07 -5.65 5.12
C SER A 54 -11.54 -6.88 4.38
N ARG A 55 -12.38 -7.90 4.31
CA ARG A 55 -12.07 -9.15 3.62
C ARG A 55 -11.88 -8.91 2.11
N ASP A 56 -12.69 -8.04 1.52
CA ASP A 56 -12.62 -7.64 0.11
C ASP A 56 -11.29 -6.98 -0.22
N ALA A 57 -10.81 -6.06 0.63
CA ALA A 57 -9.51 -5.41 0.44
C ALA A 57 -8.36 -6.44 0.46
N ILE A 58 -8.41 -7.42 1.37
CA ILE A 58 -7.43 -8.51 1.44
C ILE A 58 -7.47 -9.36 0.17
N GLN A 59 -8.66 -9.74 -0.32
CA GLN A 59 -8.81 -10.57 -1.51
C GLN A 59 -8.26 -9.89 -2.76
N VAL A 60 -8.51 -8.59 -2.94
CA VAL A 60 -7.97 -7.82 -4.07
C VAL A 60 -6.44 -7.77 -4.01
N ILE A 61 -5.85 -7.55 -2.83
CA ILE A 61 -4.40 -7.53 -2.64
C ILE A 61 -3.78 -8.91 -2.92
N GLN A 62 -4.43 -9.99 -2.47
CA GLN A 62 -4.00 -11.35 -2.75
C GLN A 62 -4.04 -11.67 -4.25
N HIS A 63 -5.12 -11.28 -4.92
CA HIS A 63 -5.26 -11.48 -6.36
C HIS A 63 -4.17 -10.72 -7.14
N TRP A 64 -3.93 -9.45 -6.79
CA TRP A 64 -2.83 -8.68 -7.34
C TRP A 64 -1.48 -9.40 -7.15
N ALA A 65 -1.19 -9.85 -5.93
CA ALA A 65 0.06 -10.54 -5.63
C ALA A 65 0.22 -11.80 -6.50
N THR A 66 -0.82 -12.63 -6.63
CA THR A 66 -0.75 -13.81 -7.51
C THR A 66 -0.50 -13.45 -8.98
N THR A 67 -1.07 -12.34 -9.45
CA THR A 67 -0.91 -11.87 -10.83
C THR A 67 0.54 -11.45 -11.11
N ILE A 68 1.18 -10.74 -10.17
CA ILE A 68 2.57 -10.30 -10.35
C ILE A 68 3.61 -11.40 -10.06
N HIS A 69 3.26 -12.42 -9.27
CA HIS A 69 4.13 -13.57 -9.00
C HIS A 69 4.11 -14.61 -10.12
N THR A 70 3.07 -14.63 -10.97
CA THR A 70 3.00 -15.55 -12.09
C THR A 70 4.06 -15.15 -13.11
N PRO A 71 5.11 -15.98 -13.35
CA PRO A 71 6.08 -15.65 -14.38
C PRO A 71 5.34 -15.63 -15.72
N PHE A 72 5.38 -14.50 -16.42
CA PHE A 72 5.01 -14.47 -17.81
C PHE A 72 5.90 -15.49 -18.53
N LYS A 73 5.29 -16.55 -19.09
CA LYS A 73 5.98 -17.51 -19.95
C LYS A 73 6.62 -16.70 -21.10
N GLY A 74 7.91 -16.40 -20.99
CA GLY A 74 8.70 -15.81 -22.08
C GLY A 74 9.43 -14.48 -21.83
N VAL A 75 9.57 -13.97 -20.60
CA VAL A 75 10.36 -12.73 -20.36
C VAL A 75 11.59 -13.00 -19.49
N THR A 76 12.75 -12.89 -20.12
CA THR A 76 14.08 -12.97 -19.51
C THR A 76 14.37 -11.71 -18.68
N LEU A 77 15.08 -11.87 -17.57
CA LEU A 77 15.54 -10.81 -16.67
C LEU A 77 16.46 -9.81 -17.37
N GLN A 78 15.89 -8.81 -18.05
CA GLN A 78 16.54 -7.55 -18.40
C GLN A 78 15.46 -6.56 -18.88
N GLY A 79 15.15 -5.58 -18.03
CA GLY A 79 14.19 -4.53 -18.35
C GLY A 79 12.88 -4.70 -17.57
N VAL A 80 12.56 -3.65 -16.82
CA VAL A 80 11.32 -3.42 -16.07
C VAL A 80 10.10 -3.97 -16.83
N HIS A 81 9.29 -4.79 -16.14
CA HIS A 81 8.00 -5.31 -16.61
C HIS A 81 7.12 -4.20 -17.18
N SER A 82 7.15 -3.97 -18.49
CA SER A 82 6.47 -2.84 -19.13
C SER A 82 5.05 -3.14 -19.59
N ASN A 83 4.60 -4.41 -19.52
CA ASN A 83 3.32 -4.86 -20.11
C ASN A 83 2.33 -5.47 -19.10
N LEU A 84 2.66 -5.52 -17.80
CA LEU A 84 1.67 -5.90 -16.79
C LEU A 84 0.78 -4.69 -16.49
N PRO A 85 -0.55 -4.84 -16.50
CA PRO A 85 -1.43 -3.78 -16.03
C PRO A 85 -1.13 -3.49 -14.57
N ASN A 86 -1.05 -2.22 -14.20
CA ASN A 86 -0.97 -1.86 -12.78
C ASN A 86 -2.33 -2.08 -12.13
N THR A 87 -2.35 -2.43 -10.85
CA THR A 87 -3.58 -2.49 -10.07
C THR A 87 -3.76 -1.19 -9.29
N VAL A 88 -4.96 -0.63 -9.34
CA VAL A 88 -5.36 0.55 -8.56
C VAL A 88 -6.51 0.15 -7.66
N ILE A 89 -6.34 0.27 -6.34
CA ILE A 89 -7.38 0.06 -5.35
C ILE A 89 -7.82 1.44 -4.85
N ILE A 90 -9.07 1.78 -5.08
CA ILE A 90 -9.75 2.94 -4.51
C ILE A 90 -10.45 2.48 -3.23
N VAL A 91 -10.13 3.12 -2.11
CA VAL A 91 -10.58 2.70 -0.78
C VAL A 91 -11.49 3.76 -0.19
N ASP A 92 -12.72 3.39 0.15
CA ASP A 92 -13.53 4.13 1.11
C ASP A 92 -13.08 3.75 2.53
N GLY A 93 -12.11 4.50 3.08
CA GLY A 93 -11.56 4.27 4.42
C GLY A 93 -10.08 4.61 4.57
N GLU A 94 -9.37 3.88 5.44
CA GLU A 94 -7.96 4.15 5.78
C GLU A 94 -6.99 3.36 4.87
N GLU A 95 -6.30 4.04 3.95
CA GLU A 95 -5.30 3.45 3.04
C GLU A 95 -4.07 2.92 3.79
N ASP A 96 -3.64 3.59 4.86
CA ASP A 96 -2.42 3.28 5.59
C ASP A 96 -2.48 1.94 6.33
N LEU A 97 -3.66 1.49 6.75
CA LEU A 97 -3.84 0.15 7.32
C LEU A 97 -3.64 -0.96 6.29
N LEU A 98 -3.93 -0.71 5.00
CA LEU A 98 -3.76 -1.68 3.92
C LEU A 98 -2.29 -1.95 3.58
N VAL A 99 -1.35 -1.18 4.13
CA VAL A 99 0.09 -1.49 4.08
C VAL A 99 0.37 -2.87 4.69
N LEU A 100 -0.35 -3.28 5.72
CA LEU A 100 -0.15 -4.58 6.37
C LEU A 100 -0.40 -5.77 5.42
N PRO A 101 -1.60 -5.92 4.79
CA PRO A 101 -1.82 -6.98 3.82
C PRO A 101 -0.90 -6.86 2.61
N VAL A 102 -0.56 -5.64 2.15
CA VAL A 102 0.41 -5.48 1.06
C VAL A 102 1.78 -6.04 1.46
N LEU A 103 2.29 -5.76 2.66
CA LEU A 103 3.56 -6.31 3.14
C LEU A 103 3.55 -7.83 3.22
N VAL A 104 2.43 -8.44 3.61
CA VAL A 104 2.29 -9.90 3.70
C VAL A 104 2.36 -10.54 2.30
N GLU A 105 1.65 -9.96 1.34
CA GLU A 105 1.42 -10.58 0.02
C GLU A 105 2.47 -10.20 -1.02
N ALA A 106 3.06 -8.99 -0.97
CA ALA A 106 4.02 -8.52 -1.96
C ALA A 106 5.27 -9.42 -2.06
N PRO A 107 5.88 -9.63 -3.23
CA PRO A 107 7.11 -10.43 -3.37
C PRO A 107 8.24 -9.93 -2.46
N ILE A 108 9.09 -10.84 -1.98
CA ILE A 108 10.34 -10.46 -1.30
C ILE A 108 11.18 -9.57 -2.22
N GLY A 109 11.79 -8.52 -1.68
CA GLY A 109 12.56 -7.53 -2.44
C GLY A 109 11.72 -6.40 -3.04
N SER A 110 10.39 -6.49 -2.98
CA SER A 110 9.51 -5.37 -3.33
C SER A 110 9.77 -4.17 -2.41
N ILE A 111 9.47 -2.98 -2.91
CA ILE A 111 9.53 -1.74 -2.12
C ILE A 111 8.10 -1.20 -2.00
N VAL A 112 7.64 -1.04 -0.76
CA VAL A 112 6.34 -0.45 -0.45
C VAL A 112 6.55 0.99 0.00
N TYR A 113 5.88 1.93 -0.66
CA TYR A 113 5.84 3.32 -0.26
C TYR A 113 4.46 3.65 0.31
N TYR A 114 4.41 4.28 1.47
CA TYR A 114 3.15 4.77 2.03
C TYR A 114 3.34 6.12 2.71
N GLY A 115 2.26 6.90 2.79
CA GLY A 115 2.26 8.18 3.48
C GLY A 115 2.05 7.97 4.98
N GLN A 116 2.86 8.61 5.82
CA GLN A 116 2.51 8.77 7.23
C GLN A 116 2.38 10.27 7.52
N PRO A 117 1.21 10.75 7.99
CA PRO A 117 1.11 12.11 8.49
C PRO A 117 2.14 12.27 9.60
N ARG A 118 3.00 13.28 9.50
CA ARG A 118 3.97 13.58 10.55
C ARG A 118 3.20 13.68 11.86
N LEU A 119 3.48 12.79 12.81
CA LEU A 119 3.23 13.09 14.21
C LEU A 119 3.94 14.43 14.45
N ASP A 120 3.18 15.41 14.89
CA ASP A 120 3.76 16.63 15.42
C ASP A 120 4.90 16.23 16.37
N ARG A 121 6.09 16.78 16.17
CA ARG A 121 7.28 16.48 17.00
C ARG A 121 7.07 16.85 18.47
N SER A 122 5.97 17.52 18.80
CA SER A 122 5.52 17.81 20.17
C SER A 122 4.93 16.61 20.90
N GLN A 123 4.51 15.53 20.21
CA GLN A 123 3.94 14.35 20.86
C GLN A 123 4.98 13.24 21.01
N PRO A 124 5.13 12.65 22.21
CA PRO A 124 6.00 11.49 22.41
C PRO A 124 5.51 10.32 21.56
N PRO A 125 6.41 9.44 21.10
CA PRO A 125 6.05 8.29 20.28
C PRO A 125 5.04 7.42 21.03
N THR A 126 3.82 7.33 20.49
CA THR A 126 2.69 6.62 21.14
C THR A 126 2.79 5.10 21.05
N ASN A 127 3.83 4.55 20.40
CA ASN A 127 4.04 3.11 20.34
C ASN A 127 5.51 2.71 20.09
N PRO A 128 6.25 2.21 21.10
CA PRO A 128 7.66 1.87 20.97
C PRO A 128 7.94 0.67 20.05
N ILE A 129 6.91 -0.13 19.69
CA ILE A 129 7.03 -1.23 18.73
C ILE A 129 7.06 -0.70 17.27
N ARG A 130 6.58 0.52 17.02
CA ARG A 130 6.55 1.15 15.69
C ARG A 130 7.92 1.65 15.21
N ASP A 131 8.84 1.98 16.12
CA ASP A 131 10.02 2.77 15.77
C ASP A 131 11.32 1.97 15.61
N SER A 132 11.50 0.81 16.23
CA SER A 132 12.85 0.20 16.32
C SER A 132 13.21 -0.82 15.24
N GLN A 133 12.25 -1.48 14.58
CA GLN A 133 12.55 -2.57 13.63
C GLN A 133 12.11 -2.33 12.18
N MET A 134 11.31 -1.30 11.90
CA MET A 134 10.90 -0.94 10.53
C MET A 134 11.74 0.19 9.92
N ARG A 135 12.36 1.05 10.75
CA ARG A 135 13.17 2.23 10.34
C ARG A 135 14.53 1.89 9.70
N THR A 136 14.53 1.16 8.60
CA THR A 136 15.53 1.39 7.53
C THR A 136 14.93 2.36 6.51
N GLU A 137 14.21 3.38 7.01
CA GLU A 137 13.27 4.19 6.23
C GLU A 137 13.85 5.60 6.04
N LEU A 138 14.06 5.97 4.79
CA LEU A 138 14.42 7.33 4.43
C LEU A 138 13.21 8.25 4.61
N HIS A 139 13.08 8.88 5.78
CA HIS A 139 12.01 9.85 6.05
C HIS A 139 12.24 11.18 5.31
N ARG A 140 12.01 11.22 4.00
CA ARG A 140 11.98 12.48 3.23
C ARG A 140 10.53 12.89 2.97
N GLY A 141 10.06 13.89 3.71
CA GLY A 141 8.81 14.58 3.37
C GLY A 141 7.51 13.85 3.72
N GLY A 142 7.50 12.95 4.73
CA GLY A 142 6.29 12.24 5.18
C GLY A 142 5.93 10.98 4.39
N ILE A 143 6.84 10.53 3.52
CA ILE A 143 6.76 9.20 2.88
C ILE A 143 7.65 8.24 3.65
N ILE A 144 7.16 7.03 3.82
CA ILE A 144 7.88 5.89 4.35
C ILE A 144 8.14 4.90 3.21
N GLN A 145 9.34 4.32 3.21
CA GLN A 145 9.78 3.32 2.24
C GLN A 145 10.17 2.02 2.96
N VAL A 146 9.45 0.93 2.69
CA VAL A 146 9.69 -0.37 3.31
C VAL A 146 10.18 -1.37 2.27
N LEU A 147 11.40 -1.87 2.42
CA LEU A 147 11.86 -3.07 1.71
C LEU A 147 11.17 -4.31 2.29
N VAL A 148 10.53 -5.11 1.45
CA VAL A 148 9.86 -6.36 1.84
C VAL A 148 10.90 -7.46 2.06
N THR A 149 10.95 -7.97 3.29
CA THR A 149 11.81 -9.09 3.70
C THR A 149 10.98 -10.12 4.46
N GLU A 150 11.44 -11.37 4.55
CA GLU A 150 10.72 -12.42 5.30
C GLU A 150 10.42 -12.02 6.75
N LYS A 151 11.40 -11.41 7.44
CA LYS A 151 11.20 -10.90 8.81
C LYS A 151 10.05 -9.88 8.88
N LYS A 152 9.99 -8.94 7.93
CA LYS A 152 8.94 -7.92 7.89
C LYS A 152 7.59 -8.50 7.49
N LYS A 153 7.54 -9.50 6.60
CA LYS A 153 6.32 -10.26 6.30
C LYS A 153 5.75 -10.93 7.54
N GLN A 154 6.60 -11.66 8.29
CA GLN A 154 6.16 -12.33 9.52
C GLN A 154 5.61 -11.34 10.54
N TYR A 155 6.28 -10.20 10.73
CA TYR A 155 5.80 -9.14 11.60
C TYR A 155 4.45 -8.55 11.13
N ALA A 156 4.31 -8.29 9.83
CA ALA A 156 3.06 -7.80 9.25
C ALA A 156 1.91 -8.78 9.44
N ARG A 157 2.14 -10.11 9.33
CA ARG A 157 1.11 -11.14 9.58
C ARG A 157 0.56 -11.06 11.02
N VAL A 158 1.44 -10.89 12.01
CA VAL A 158 1.04 -10.78 13.42
C VAL A 158 0.18 -9.54 13.66
N LEU A 159 0.53 -8.41 13.03
CA LEU A 159 -0.26 -7.18 13.14
C LEU A 159 -1.59 -7.29 12.40
N LEU A 160 -1.58 -7.81 11.16
CA LEU A 160 -2.76 -7.99 10.32
C LEU A 160 -3.85 -8.79 11.05
N HIS A 161 -3.48 -9.88 11.72
CA HIS A 161 -4.40 -10.72 12.48
C HIS A 161 -5.19 -9.92 13.53
N LYS A 162 -4.58 -8.91 14.18
CA LYS A 162 -5.27 -8.07 15.17
C LYS A 162 -6.39 -7.23 14.56
N PHE A 163 -6.19 -6.72 13.34
CA PHE A 163 -7.17 -5.88 12.65
C PHE A 163 -8.30 -6.69 12.04
N ILE A 164 -8.02 -7.87 11.48
CA ILE A 164 -9.05 -8.80 10.98
C ILE A 164 -9.95 -9.28 12.12
N THR A 165 -9.36 -9.69 13.26
CA THR A 165 -10.13 -10.14 14.43
C THR A 165 -11.04 -9.04 15.00
N LYS A 166 -10.67 -7.77 14.83
CA LYS A 166 -11.54 -6.66 15.23
C LYS A 166 -12.72 -6.50 14.28
N TYR A 167 -12.49 -6.54 12.96
CA TYR A 167 -13.56 -6.49 11.96
C TYR A 167 -14.63 -7.56 12.19
N ASP A 168 -14.20 -8.81 12.38
CA ASP A 168 -15.09 -9.95 12.54
C ASP A 168 -15.90 -9.87 13.86
N ARG A 169 -15.42 -9.15 14.88
CA ARG A 169 -16.16 -8.92 16.14
C ARG A 169 -17.18 -7.79 16.07
N GLU A 170 -16.97 -6.79 15.21
CA GLU A 170 -17.88 -5.64 15.07
C GLU A 170 -19.02 -5.91 14.08
N LYS A 171 -18.93 -6.99 13.30
CA LYS A 171 -19.91 -7.42 12.29
C LYS A 171 -20.83 -8.56 12.74
N ASN A 172 -20.52 -9.22 13.86
CA ASN A 172 -21.32 -10.26 14.50
C ASN A 172 -22.01 -9.70 15.75
#